data_AF-A0A2E0CQV4-F1
#
_entry.id   AF-A0A2E0CQV4-F1
#
_cell.length_a   1.000
_cell.length_b   1.000
_cell.length_c   1.000
_cell.angle_alpha   90.00
_cell.angle_beta   90.00
_cell.angle_gamma   90.00
#
_symmetry.space_group_name_H-M   'P 1'
#
loop_
_entity.id
_entity.type
_entity.pdbx_description
1 polymer ?
#
loop_
_entity_poly.entity_id
_entity_poly.type
_entity_poly.pdbx_seq_one_letter_code
_entity_poly.pdbx_strand_id
1 'polypeptide(L)'
;MAKKSLAFLLTVSLVTFLFIFQTTMSNMLYLYQMGMPVDLAMVLFAASSDLIGMNFHGALPPIILVISLVFFVAFLVAKLLLNWITIEKKYFYAFAGASGIMALVTLFPPLVWDMEMYRGAQSVFGKIYLTATGALGGYIFGINLKG
;
A
#
# COMPACT_ATOMS: atom_id res chain seq x y z
N MET A 1 11.54 -21.91 -4.49
CA MET A 1 10.26 -21.35 -3.99
C MET A 1 10.48 -20.30 -2.89
N ALA A 2 11.23 -20.62 -1.82
CA ALA A 2 11.43 -19.72 -0.67
C ALA A 2 11.87 -18.28 -1.00
N LYS A 3 12.83 -18.08 -1.91
CA LYS A 3 13.30 -16.74 -2.32
C LYS A 3 12.19 -15.86 -2.91
N LYS A 4 11.27 -16.44 -3.69
CA LYS A 4 10.16 -15.70 -4.32
C LYS A 4 9.07 -15.35 -3.32
N SER A 5 8.75 -16.28 -2.42
CA SER A 5 7.82 -16.04 -1.32
C SER A 5 8.35 -14.98 -0.35
N LEU A 6 9.65 -15.01 -0.04
CA LEU A 6 10.29 -13.99 0.80
C LEU A 6 10.31 -12.61 0.13
N ALA A 7 10.62 -12.54 -1.17
CA ALA A 7 10.55 -11.28 -1.92
C ALA A 7 9.12 -10.71 -1.95
N PHE A 8 8.11 -11.56 -2.06
CA PHE A 8 6.71 -11.16 -1.99
C PHE A 8 6.37 -10.60 -0.61
N LEU A 9 6.71 -11.31 0.47
CA LEU A 9 6.44 -10.86 1.83
C LEU A 9 7.14 -9.53 2.15
N LEU A 10 8.41 -9.37 1.77
CA LEU A 10 9.12 -8.10 1.95
C LEU A 10 8.46 -6.94 1.18
N THR A 11 7.99 -7.22 -0.04
CA THR A 11 7.28 -6.25 -0.87
C THR A 11 5.97 -5.81 -0.21
N VAL A 12 5.18 -6.78 0.27
CA VAL A 12 3.91 -6.50 0.97
C VAL A 12 4.18 -5.72 2.26
N SER A 13 5.16 -6.11 3.07
CA SER A 13 5.50 -5.41 4.31
C SER A 13 5.95 -3.98 4.05
N LEU A 14 6.80 -3.75 3.05
CA LEU A 14 7.26 -2.40 2.68
C LEU A 14 6.10 -1.52 2.24
N VAL A 15 5.26 -2.01 1.33
CA VAL A 15 4.13 -1.23 0.81
C VAL A 15 3.10 -0.97 1.91
N THR A 16 2.86 -1.94 2.79
CA THR A 16 2.00 -1.77 3.96
C THR A 16 2.51 -0.67 4.89
N PHE A 17 3.80 -0.69 5.21
CA PHE A 17 4.42 0.35 6.04
C PHE A 17 4.25 1.74 5.41
N LEU A 18 4.58 1.90 4.13
CA LEU A 18 4.45 3.18 3.43
C LEU A 18 3.00 3.63 3.27
N PHE A 19 2.08 2.68 3.10
CA PHE A 19 0.65 2.96 3.00
C PHE A 19 0.13 3.56 4.31
N ILE A 20 0.38 2.86 5.42
CA ILE A 20 -0.05 3.30 6.76
C ILE A 20 0.59 4.64 7.10
N PHE A 21 1.89 4.78 6.85
CA PHE A 21 2.61 6.02 7.13
C PHE A 21 1.99 7.22 6.39
N GLN A 22 1.67 7.07 5.09
CA GLN A 22 1.04 8.15 4.32
C GLN A 22 -0.35 8.50 4.86
N THR A 23 -1.17 7.50 5.21
CA THR A 23 -2.51 7.75 5.74
C THR A 23 -2.45 8.43 7.11
N THR A 24 -1.56 8.00 8.00
CA THR A 24 -1.37 8.60 9.32
C THR A 24 -0.87 10.04 9.22
N MET A 25 0.15 10.30 8.39
CA MET A 25 0.69 11.66 8.21
C MET A 25 -0.37 12.62 7.65
N SER A 26 -1.18 12.15 6.70
CA SER A 26 -2.25 12.97 6.15
C SER A 26 -3.36 13.24 7.17
N ASN A 27 -3.67 12.27 8.03
CA ASN A 27 -4.63 12.45 9.12
C ASN A 27 -4.12 13.45 10.17
N MET A 28 -2.85 13.33 10.57
CA MET A 28 -2.23 14.29 11.50
C MET A 28 -2.19 15.71 10.93
N LEU A 29 -1.89 15.85 9.65
CA LEU A 29 -1.93 17.15 8.97
C LEU A 29 -3.35 17.74 8.96
N TYR A 30 -4.36 16.91 8.73
CA TYR A 30 -5.76 17.32 8.79
C TYR A 30 -6.15 17.80 10.20
N LEU A 31 -5.79 17.05 11.24
CA LEU A 31 -6.06 17.45 12.63
C LEU A 31 -5.35 18.77 12.99
N TYR A 32 -4.10 18.94 12.55
CA TYR A 32 -3.36 20.19 12.74
C TYR A 32 -4.09 21.37 12.08
N GLN A 33 -4.61 21.20 10.87
CA GLN A 33 -5.40 22.22 10.17
C GLN A 33 -6.72 22.56 10.87
N MET A 34 -7.29 21.62 11.63
CA MET A 34 -8.50 21.84 12.45
C MET A 34 -8.21 22.52 13.79
N GLY A 35 -6.96 22.95 14.03
CA GLY A 35 -6.56 23.63 15.26
C GLY A 35 -6.29 22.69 16.43
N MET A 36 -6.21 21.38 16.19
CA MET A 36 -5.80 20.43 17.23
C MET A 36 -4.29 20.56 17.51
N PRO A 37 -3.86 20.44 18.78
CA PRO A 37 -2.44 20.44 19.11
C PRO A 37 -1.80 19.14 18.62
N VAL A 38 -1.08 19.21 17.50
CA VAL A 38 -0.32 18.10 16.94
C VAL A 38 1.16 18.42 17.08
N ASP A 39 1.86 17.65 17.91
CA ASP A 39 3.31 17.72 18.08
C ASP A 39 4.00 16.49 17.46
N LEU A 40 5.34 16.53 17.43
CA LEU A 40 6.12 15.43 16.84
C LEU A 40 5.94 14.11 17.60
N ALA A 41 5.78 14.17 18.93
CA ALA A 41 5.57 12.99 19.75
C ALA A 41 4.25 12.30 19.40
N MET A 42 3.18 13.07 19.20
CA MET A 42 1.88 12.57 18.77
C MET A 42 1.95 11.94 17.38
N VAL A 43 2.69 12.52 16.44
CA VAL A 43 2.88 11.92 15.09
C VAL A 43 3.58 10.56 15.18
N LEU A 44 4.66 10.44 15.96
CA LEU A 44 5.38 9.18 16.12
C LEU A 44 4.54 8.13 16.86
N PHE A 45 3.81 8.56 17.87
CA PHE A 45 2.90 7.69 18.60
C PHE A 45 1.77 7.19 17.69
N ALA A 46 1.15 8.08 16.91
CA ALA A 46 0.11 7.72 15.95
C ALA A 46 0.64 6.75 14.88
N ALA A 47 1.83 7.01 14.31
CA ALA A 47 2.41 6.13 13.30
C ALA A 47 2.70 4.72 13.84
N SER A 48 3.24 4.61 15.06
CA SER A 48 3.49 3.31 15.70
C SER A 48 2.19 2.61 16.12
N SER A 49 1.24 3.36 16.65
CA SER A 49 -0.09 2.87 17.04
C SER A 49 -0.86 2.36 15.82
N ASP A 50 -0.88 3.09 14.70
CA ASP A 50 -1.57 2.72 13.47
C ASP A 50 -0.92 1.49 12.80
N LEU A 51 0.42 1.37 12.84
CA LEU A 51 1.12 0.19 12.32
C LEU A 51 0.67 -1.11 13.01
N ILE A 52 0.47 -1.06 14.33
CA ILE A 52 -0.01 -2.21 15.09
C ILE A 52 -1.53 -2.33 14.96
N GLY A 53 -2.24 -1.22 15.15
CA GLY A 53 -3.70 -1.14 15.14
C GLY A 53 -4.29 -1.64 13.83
N MET A 54 -3.93 -1.05 12.70
CA MET A 54 -4.49 -1.38 11.38
C MET A 54 -4.21 -2.81 10.91
N ASN A 55 -3.27 -3.52 11.56
CA ASN A 55 -2.91 -4.89 11.21
C ASN A 55 -3.40 -5.94 12.24
N PHE A 56 -3.48 -5.59 13.52
CA PHE A 56 -3.75 -6.54 14.60
C PHE A 56 -4.98 -6.19 15.45
N HIS A 57 -5.43 -4.94 15.42
CA HIS A 57 -6.58 -4.47 16.21
C HIS A 57 -7.58 -3.76 15.29
N GLY A 58 -8.60 -4.45 14.79
CA GLY A 58 -9.53 -3.79 13.87
C GLY A 58 -10.87 -4.48 13.65
N ALA A 59 -11.88 -3.63 13.44
CA ALA A 59 -13.19 -3.94 12.90
C ALA A 59 -13.18 -4.17 11.38
N LEU A 60 -12.06 -3.85 10.71
CA LEU A 60 -11.79 -4.07 9.30
C LEU A 60 -10.74 -5.17 9.10
N PRO A 61 -10.68 -5.82 7.92
CA PRO A 61 -9.63 -6.77 7.62
C PRO A 61 -8.25 -6.12 7.76
N PRO A 62 -7.25 -6.83 8.34
CA PRO A 62 -5.88 -6.34 8.44
C PRO A 62 -5.36 -5.79 7.10
N ILE A 63 -4.85 -4.56 7.11
CA ILE A 63 -4.43 -3.89 5.87
C ILE A 63 -3.31 -4.64 5.14
N ILE A 64 -2.42 -5.31 5.88
CA ILE A 64 -1.40 -6.19 5.30
C ILE A 64 -2.02 -7.34 4.49
N LEU A 65 -3.15 -7.91 4.91
CA LEU A 65 -3.84 -8.97 4.19
C LEU A 65 -4.52 -8.42 2.93
N VAL A 66 -5.11 -7.23 3.03
CA VAL A 66 -5.73 -6.55 1.88
C VAL A 66 -4.67 -6.26 0.81
N ILE A 67 -3.54 -5.65 1.17
CA ILE A 67 -2.44 -5.35 0.26
C ILE A 67 -1.84 -6.66 -0.30
N SER A 68 -1.68 -7.69 0.54
CA SER A 68 -1.22 -9.01 0.10
C SER A 68 -2.13 -9.60 -0.98
N LEU A 69 -3.46 -9.57 -0.78
CA LEU A 69 -4.42 -10.07 -1.76
C LEU A 69 -4.38 -9.27 -3.07
N VAL A 70 -4.32 -7.93 -2.98
CA VAL A 70 -4.20 -7.05 -4.15
C VAL A 70 -2.95 -7.40 -4.96
N PHE A 71 -1.79 -7.51 -4.30
CA PHE A 71 -0.54 -7.87 -4.96
C PHE A 71 -0.54 -9.29 -5.48
N PHE A 72 -1.13 -10.24 -4.76
CA PHE A 72 -1.23 -11.62 -5.21
C PHE A 72 -1.99 -11.69 -6.54
N VAL A 73 -3.17 -11.06 -6.62
CA VAL A 73 -3.97 -11.04 -7.85
C VAL A 73 -3.25 -10.27 -8.96
N ALA A 74 -2.76 -9.06 -8.68
CA ALA A 74 -2.08 -8.23 -9.69
C ALA A 74 -0.83 -8.92 -10.25
N PHE A 75 -0.02 -9.55 -9.41
CA PHE A 75 1.20 -10.23 -9.82
C PHE A 75 0.92 -11.57 -10.52
N LEU A 76 -0.16 -12.27 -10.15
CA LEU A 76 -0.62 -13.45 -10.87
C LEU A 76 -1.02 -13.09 -12.30
N VAL A 77 -1.84 -12.04 -12.46
CA VAL A 77 -2.22 -11.52 -13.79
C VAL A 77 -0.97 -11.09 -14.57
N ALA A 78 -0.06 -10.35 -13.93
CA ALA A 78 1.19 -9.94 -14.58
C ALA A 78 2.03 -11.13 -15.06
N LYS A 79 2.12 -12.18 -14.25
CA LYS A 79 2.84 -13.41 -14.60
C LYS A 79 2.23 -14.10 -15.83
N LEU A 80 0.90 -14.16 -15.93
CA LEU A 80 0.20 -14.76 -17.08
C LEU A 80 0.46 -13.95 -18.35
N LEU A 81 0.32 -12.62 -18.26
CA LEU A 81 0.51 -11.72 -19.41
C LEU A 81 1.97 -11.66 -19.90
N LEU A 82 2.95 -11.85 -19.02
CA LEU A 82 4.38 -11.91 -19.39
C LEU A 82 4.72 -13.07 -20.35
N ASN A 83 3.84 -14.06 -20.50
CA ASN A 83 4.01 -15.11 -21.52
C ASN A 83 3.72 -14.59 -22.94
N TRP A 84 3.03 -13.45 -23.07
CA TRP A 84 2.60 -12.87 -24.35
C TRP A 84 3.31 -11.57 -24.70
N ILE A 85 4.13 -11.02 -23.81
CA ILE A 85 4.73 -9.69 -23.95
C ILE A 85 6.24 -9.73 -23.64
N THR A 86 7.04 -9.01 -24.43
CA THR A 86 8.50 -8.92 -24.32
C THR A 86 8.99 -7.74 -23.45
N ILE A 87 8.29 -7.43 -22.36
CA ILE A 87 8.69 -6.36 -21.42
C ILE A 87 9.54 -6.95 -20.28
N GLU A 88 10.53 -6.20 -19.80
CA GLU A 88 11.28 -6.61 -18.62
C GLU A 88 10.36 -6.78 -17.40
N LYS A 89 10.48 -7.93 -16.72
CA LYS A 89 9.70 -8.27 -15.51
C LYS A 89 9.63 -7.12 -14.51
N LYS A 90 10.76 -6.46 -14.21
CA LYS A 90 10.82 -5.36 -13.23
C LYS A 90 9.85 -4.21 -13.54
N TYR A 91 9.72 -3.81 -14.80
CA TYR A 91 8.81 -2.73 -15.18
C TYR A 91 7.35 -3.19 -15.24
N PHE A 92 7.12 -4.43 -15.67
CA PHE A 92 5.76 -4.95 -15.77
C PHE A 92 5.15 -5.25 -14.39
N TYR A 93 5.93 -5.78 -13.44
CA TYR A 93 5.49 -5.93 -12.05
C TYR A 93 5.32 -4.57 -11.35
N ALA A 94 6.16 -3.57 -11.67
CA ALA A 94 5.94 -2.20 -11.19
C ALA A 94 4.61 -1.63 -11.67
N PHE A 95 4.29 -1.79 -12.97
CA PHE A 95 3.00 -1.38 -13.50
C PHE A 95 1.84 -2.12 -12.82
N ALA A 96 1.93 -3.44 -12.68
CA ALA A 96 0.90 -4.23 -12.00
C ALA A 96 0.70 -3.81 -10.54
N GLY A 97 1.80 -3.54 -9.81
CA GLY A 97 1.76 -3.04 -8.44
C GLY A 97 1.09 -1.67 -8.33
N ALA A 98 1.42 -0.74 -9.24
CA ALA A 98 0.76 0.55 -9.33
C ALA A 98 -0.74 0.41 -9.62
N SER A 99 -1.11 -0.38 -10.63
CA SER A 99 -2.52 -0.62 -10.97
C SER A 99 -3.29 -1.25 -9.82
N GLY A 100 -2.69 -2.20 -9.11
CA GLY A 100 -3.29 -2.84 -7.94
C GLY A 100 -3.56 -1.85 -6.81
N ILE A 101 -2.57 -1.05 -6.42
CA ILE A 101 -2.79 -0.03 -5.36
C ILE A 101 -3.72 1.08 -5.82
N MET A 102 -3.63 1.53 -7.08
CA MET A 102 -4.55 2.53 -7.62
C MET A 102 -6.00 2.04 -7.57
N ALA A 103 -6.25 0.78 -7.91
CA ALA A 103 -7.56 0.16 -7.78
C ALA A 103 -7.98 0.10 -6.30
N LEU A 104 -7.08 -0.31 -5.40
CA LEU A 104 -7.35 -0.34 -3.97
C LEU A 104 -7.77 1.04 -3.44
N VAL A 105 -6.97 2.08 -3.63
CA VAL A 105 -7.24 3.43 -3.08
C VAL A 105 -8.46 4.11 -3.71
N THR A 106 -8.89 3.65 -4.89
CA THR A 106 -10.05 4.20 -5.59
C THR A 106 -11.34 3.45 -5.22
N LEU A 107 -11.27 2.13 -5.07
CA LEU A 107 -12.44 1.27 -4.85
C LEU A 107 -12.70 0.99 -3.37
N PHE A 108 -11.65 0.93 -2.54
CA PHE A 108 -11.77 0.60 -1.12
C PHE A 108 -12.56 1.64 -0.30
N PRO A 109 -12.36 2.97 -0.48
CA PRO A 109 -13.12 3.94 0.29
C PRO A 109 -14.65 3.90 0.04
N PRO A 110 -15.14 3.75 -1.21
CA PRO A 110 -16.57 3.52 -1.44
C PRO A 110 -17.11 2.20 -0.88
N LEU A 111 -16.27 1.15 -0.79
CA LEU A 111 -16.65 -0.17 -0.30
C LEU A 111 -16.76 -0.25 1.23
N VAL A 112 -16.08 0.65 1.93
CA VAL A 112 -15.99 0.67 3.40
C VAL A 112 -16.48 2.04 3.87
N TRP A 113 -17.78 2.14 4.14
CA TRP A 113 -18.51 3.35 4.56
C TRP A 113 -17.69 4.35 5.38
N ASP A 114 -17.63 5.59 4.91
CA ASP A 114 -17.23 6.86 5.57
C ASP A 114 -16.19 6.80 6.70
N MET A 115 -15.12 6.02 6.51
CA MET A 115 -14.03 5.97 7.48
C MET A 115 -13.14 7.21 7.33
N GLU A 116 -13.29 8.17 8.24
CA GLU A 116 -12.40 9.34 8.37
C GLU A 116 -10.91 8.94 8.42
N MET A 117 -10.64 7.73 8.91
CA MET A 117 -9.33 7.08 9.00
C MET A 117 -8.57 7.01 7.66
N TYR A 118 -9.27 6.97 6.51
CA TYR A 118 -8.63 6.90 5.17
C TYR A 118 -8.64 8.22 4.39
N ARG A 119 -9.00 9.35 5.02
CA ARG A 119 -9.03 10.67 4.36
C ARG A 119 -7.72 10.99 3.62
N GLY A 120 -6.58 10.57 4.18
CA GLY A 120 -5.27 10.70 3.54
C GLY A 120 -5.16 10.03 2.17
N ALA A 121 -5.69 8.83 2.03
CA ALA A 121 -5.69 8.06 0.77
C ALA A 121 -6.71 8.59 -0.25
N GLN A 122 -7.72 9.35 0.19
CA GLN A 122 -8.75 9.89 -0.70
C GLN A 122 -8.31 11.15 -1.44
N SER A 123 -7.34 11.90 -0.89
CA SER A 123 -6.75 13.06 -1.55
C SER A 123 -6.06 12.67 -2.87
N VAL A 124 -6.05 13.58 -3.86
CA VAL A 124 -5.34 13.34 -5.14
C VAL A 124 -3.86 13.05 -4.89
N PHE A 125 -3.23 13.81 -3.98
CA PHE A 125 -1.84 13.60 -3.60
C PHE A 125 -1.61 12.23 -2.96
N GLY A 126 -2.50 11.81 -2.05
CA GLY A 126 -2.43 10.50 -1.41
C GLY A 126 -2.54 9.35 -2.42
N LYS A 127 -3.49 9.44 -3.37
CA LYS A 127 -3.62 8.44 -4.43
C LYS A 127 -2.35 8.33 -5.28
N ILE A 128 -1.76 9.46 -5.66
CA ILE A 128 -0.49 9.47 -6.42
C ILE A 128 0.63 8.83 -5.60
N TYR A 129 0.79 9.24 -4.34
CA TYR A 129 1.82 8.69 -3.46
C TYR A 129 1.66 7.17 -3.31
N LEU A 130 0.46 6.70 -2.94
CA LEU A 130 0.19 5.28 -2.71
C LEU A 130 0.34 4.46 -4.00
N THR A 131 -0.06 5.01 -5.15
CA THR A 131 0.17 4.36 -6.44
C THR A 131 1.66 4.22 -6.74
N ALA A 132 2.45 5.26 -6.43
CA ALA A 132 3.90 5.21 -6.56
C ALA A 132 4.53 4.18 -5.61
N THR A 133 4.02 4.03 -4.38
CA THR A 133 4.51 2.97 -3.47
C THR A 133 4.15 1.57 -3.99
N GLY A 134 2.98 1.41 -4.62
CA GLY A 134 2.61 0.22 -5.38
C GLY A 134 3.59 -0.10 -6.50
N ALA A 135 3.98 0.91 -7.30
CA ALA A 135 5.01 0.76 -8.34
C ALA A 135 6.35 0.32 -7.76
N LEU A 136 6.80 0.97 -6.68
CA LEU A 136 8.05 0.64 -6.00
C LEU A 136 8.07 -0.80 -5.50
N GLY A 137 6.99 -1.24 -4.86
CA GLY A 137 6.84 -2.62 -4.42
C GLY A 137 6.93 -3.62 -5.58
N GLY A 138 6.17 -3.37 -6.65
CA GLY A 138 6.20 -4.19 -7.85
C GLY A 138 7.57 -4.24 -8.53
N TYR A 139 8.29 -3.11 -8.56
CA TYR A 139 9.65 -3.04 -9.10
C TYR A 139 10.64 -3.89 -8.29
N ILE A 140 10.60 -3.76 -6.95
CA ILE A 140 11.44 -4.55 -6.02
C ILE A 140 11.15 -6.04 -6.20
N PHE A 141 9.88 -6.43 -6.26
CA PHE A 141 9.51 -7.82 -6.51
C PHE A 141 10.07 -8.33 -7.85
N GLY A 142 9.89 -7.55 -8.93
CA GLY A 142 10.33 -7.92 -10.27
C GLY A 142 11.84 -8.04 -10.43
N ILE A 143 12.65 -7.27 -9.70
CA ILE A 143 14.11 -7.46 -9.64
C ILE A 143 14.46 -8.79 -8.97
N ASN A 144 13.81 -9.10 -7.84
CA ASN A 144 14.08 -10.32 -7.07
C ASN A 144 13.56 -11.61 -7.74
N LEU A 145 12.84 -11.48 -8.87
CA LEU A 145 12.45 -12.60 -9.73
C LEU A 145 13.50 -12.96 -10.79
N LYS A 146 14.54 -12.13 -11.00
CA LYS A 146 15.71 -12.47 -11.83
C LYS A 146 16.66 -13.33 -10.99
N GLY A 147 16.29 -14.60 -10.85
CA GLY A 147 17.04 -15.66 -10.18
C GLY A 147 16.47 -17.03 -10.56
#